data_AF-A0A7S2IS47-F1
#
_entry.id   AF-A0A7S2IS47-F1
#
_cell.length_a   1.000
_cell.length_b   1.000
_cell.length_c   1.000
_cell.angle_alpha   90.00
_cell.angle_beta   90.00
_cell.angle_gamma   90.00
#
_symmetry.space_group_name_H-M   'P 1'
#
loop_
_entity.id
_entity.type
_entity.pdbx_description
1 polymer ?
#
loop_
_entity_poly.entity_id
_entity_poly.type
_entity_poly.pdbx_seq_one_letter_code
_entity_poly.pdbx_strand_id
1 'polypeptide(L)'
;GAKLCRRVLFGLTAPYTGDLVGDGTVEEAVHRWAGARSTRWGSPLRPVAFHAPTAEELEFAHSVCEWSMACIKTKVEGSDDDIHTALSLMKSLLRGTACLYPDERQGGEG
;
A
#
# COMPACT_ATOMS: atom_id res chain seq x y z
N GLY A 1 -10.13 3.40 12.54
CA GLY A 1 -10.52 3.79 11.18
C GLY A 1 -9.36 4.28 10.34
N ALA A 2 -8.89 5.51 10.57
CA ALA A 2 -7.97 6.24 9.68
C ALA A 2 -6.69 5.48 9.27
N LYS A 3 -6.00 4.81 10.21
CA LYS A 3 -4.78 4.02 9.91
C LYS A 3 -5.04 2.83 8.97
N LEU A 4 -6.20 2.19 9.08
CA LEU A 4 -6.59 1.08 8.20
C LEU A 4 -6.87 1.62 6.78
N CYS A 5 -7.62 2.71 6.67
CA CYS A 5 -7.89 3.40 5.41
C CYS A 5 -6.60 3.73 4.64
N ARG A 6 -5.60 4.31 5.33
CA ARG A 6 -4.28 4.56 4.72
C ARG A 6 -3.63 3.29 4.18
N ARG A 7 -3.65 2.19 4.94
CA ARG A 7 -2.98 0.94 4.55
C ARG A 7 -3.66 0.27 3.36
N VAL A 8 -4.99 0.29 3.33
CA VAL A 8 -5.78 -0.22 2.20
C VAL A 8 -5.45 0.59 0.94
N LEU A 9 -5.53 1.92 1.01
CA LEU A 9 -5.22 2.78 -0.13
C LEU A 9 -3.77 2.63 -0.60
N PHE A 10 -2.81 2.56 0.31
CA PHE A 10 -1.41 2.35 -0.06
C PHE A 10 -1.20 0.98 -0.74
N GLY A 11 -1.84 -0.08 -0.23
CA GLY A 11 -1.75 -1.41 -0.83
C GLY A 11 -2.41 -1.51 -2.21
N LEU A 12 -3.36 -0.63 -2.53
CA LEU A 12 -4.06 -0.60 -3.83
C LEU A 12 -3.42 0.36 -4.84
N THR A 13 -2.59 1.30 -4.39
CA THR A 13 -2.08 2.40 -5.24
C THR A 13 -0.57 2.41 -5.39
N ALA A 14 0.18 1.76 -4.48
CA ALA A 14 1.63 1.71 -4.53
C ALA A 14 2.09 0.40 -5.18
N PRO A 15 3.10 0.44 -6.07
CA PRO A 15 3.79 -0.77 -6.47
C PRO A 15 4.60 -1.32 -5.28
N TYR A 16 4.60 -2.64 -5.10
CA TYR A 16 5.37 -3.29 -4.03
C TYR A 16 5.90 -4.66 -4.47
N THR A 17 6.92 -5.16 -3.76
CA THR A 17 7.43 -6.52 -3.98
C THR A 17 6.43 -7.52 -3.40
N GLY A 18 5.78 -8.31 -4.26
CA GLY A 18 4.71 -9.23 -3.88
C GLY A 18 5.22 -10.50 -3.22
N ASP A 19 6.43 -10.96 -3.58
CA ASP A 19 6.99 -12.22 -3.09
C ASP A 19 8.46 -12.07 -2.65
N LEU A 20 8.67 -12.00 -1.34
CA LEU A 20 9.99 -12.06 -0.71
C LEU A 20 10.32 -13.50 -0.21
N VAL A 21 9.28 -14.31 -0.10
CA VAL A 21 9.37 -15.76 0.05
C VAL A 21 9.25 -16.30 -1.37
N GLY A 22 9.92 -17.39 -1.75
CA GLY A 22 9.77 -17.87 -3.13
C GLY A 22 8.42 -18.52 -3.34
N ASP A 23 8.37 -19.50 -4.23
CA ASP A 23 7.17 -20.26 -4.66
C ASP A 23 6.29 -20.88 -3.55
N GLY A 24 6.65 -20.73 -2.27
CA GLY A 24 5.80 -21.06 -1.13
C GLY A 24 5.66 -22.56 -0.90
N THR A 25 6.43 -23.36 -1.63
CA THR A 25 6.40 -24.81 -1.55
C THR A 25 7.02 -25.29 -0.24
N VAL A 26 6.52 -26.43 0.25
CA VAL A 26 7.12 -27.13 1.41
C VAL A 26 8.58 -27.48 1.11
N GLU A 27 8.90 -27.81 -0.14
CA GLU A 27 10.26 -28.09 -0.60
C GLU A 27 11.17 -26.87 -0.48
N GLU A 28 10.72 -25.66 -0.85
CA GLU A 28 11.51 -24.44 -0.66
C GLU A 28 11.67 -24.08 0.83
N ALA A 29 10.61 -24.24 1.64
CA ALA A 29 10.68 -24.00 3.07
C ALA A 29 11.68 -24.94 3.75
N VAL A 30 11.67 -26.22 3.38
CA VAL A 30 12.62 -27.24 3.86
C VAL A 30 14.03 -26.95 3.36
N HIS A 31 14.22 -26.54 2.10
CA HIS A 31 15.53 -26.17 1.56
C HIS A 31 16.10 -24.88 2.17
N ARG A 32 15.27 -23.89 2.56
CA ARG A 32 15.73 -22.72 3.32
C ARG A 32 16.09 -23.09 4.75
N TRP A 33 15.30 -23.93 5.40
CA TRP A 33 15.57 -24.39 6.77
C TRP A 33 16.85 -25.24 6.84
N ALA A 34 17.03 -26.15 5.88
CA ALA A 34 18.25 -26.94 5.73
C ALA A 34 19.44 -26.11 5.18
N GLY A 35 19.15 -25.14 4.31
CA GLY A 35 20.09 -24.22 3.66
C GLY A 35 20.71 -23.21 4.62
N ALA A 36 19.98 -22.79 5.66
CA ALA A 36 20.53 -21.97 6.75
C ALA A 36 21.59 -22.70 7.59
N ARG A 37 21.72 -24.03 7.43
CA ARG A 37 22.77 -24.85 8.07
C ARG A 37 23.75 -25.47 7.08
N SER A 38 23.58 -25.30 5.76
CA SER A 38 24.47 -25.88 4.76
C SER A 38 25.26 -24.81 4.02
N THR A 39 26.53 -25.14 3.79
CA THR A 39 27.64 -24.38 3.21
C THR A 39 27.44 -23.92 1.75
N ARG A 40 26.20 -23.71 1.28
CA ARG A 40 25.92 -23.16 -0.06
C ARG A 40 25.78 -21.63 -0.01
N TRP A 41 26.93 -20.95 -0.03
CA TRP A 41 27.00 -19.56 -0.48
C TRP A 41 26.74 -19.54 -1.99
N GLY A 42 25.64 -18.92 -2.42
CA GLY A 42 25.31 -18.78 -3.85
C GLY A 42 23.95 -19.31 -4.28
N SER A 43 22.87 -18.99 -3.54
CA SER A 43 21.53 -19.10 -4.13
C SER A 43 21.47 -18.26 -5.40
N PRO A 44 20.99 -18.79 -6.55
CA PRO A 44 20.79 -17.98 -7.74
C PRO A 44 19.86 -16.81 -7.42
N LEU A 45 20.19 -15.62 -7.93
CA LEU A 45 19.34 -14.44 -7.85
C LEU A 45 17.99 -14.79 -8.51
N ARG A 46 16.92 -14.83 -7.72
CA ARG A 46 15.56 -15.05 -8.24
C ARG A 46 14.98 -13.71 -8.71
N PRO A 47 14.23 -13.69 -9.82
CA PRO A 47 13.48 -12.50 -10.22
C PRO A 47 12.46 -12.16 -9.13
N VAL A 48 12.50 -10.93 -8.64
CA VAL A 48 11.51 -10.42 -7.67
C VAL A 48 10.20 -10.19 -8.41
N ALA A 49 9.10 -10.77 -7.91
CA ALA A 49 7.77 -10.46 -8.41
C ALA A 49 7.33 -9.09 -7.89
N PHE A 50 7.16 -8.13 -8.81
CA PHE A 50 6.61 -6.82 -8.50
C PHE A 50 5.12 -6.83 -8.76
N HIS A 51 4.35 -6.42 -7.75
CA HIS A 51 2.96 -6.07 -7.93
C HIS A 51 2.86 -4.65 -8.48
N ALA A 52 2.16 -4.50 -9.59
CA ALA A 52 1.78 -3.22 -10.16
C ALA A 52 0.26 -3.04 -9.97
N PRO A 53 -0.20 -1.85 -9.54
CA PRO A 53 -1.63 -1.58 -9.38
C PRO A 53 -2.41 -1.83 -10.66
N THR A 54 -3.50 -2.60 -10.55
CA THR A 54 -4.43 -2.87 -11.64
C THR A 54 -5.51 -1.79 -11.74
N ALA A 55 -6.19 -1.70 -12.89
CA ALA A 55 -7.31 -0.77 -13.06
C ALA A 55 -8.43 -1.02 -12.03
N GLU A 56 -8.75 -2.29 -11.76
CA GLU A 56 -9.76 -2.68 -10.76
C GLU A 56 -9.38 -2.22 -9.34
N GLU A 57 -8.10 -2.36 -8.96
CA GLU A 57 -7.61 -1.89 -7.66
C GLU A 57 -7.66 -0.36 -7.54
N LEU A 58 -7.38 0.36 -8.63
CA LEU A 58 -7.48 1.82 -8.67
C LEU A 58 -8.93 2.30 -8.60
N GLU A 59 -9.86 1.65 -9.30
CA GLU A 59 -11.30 1.93 -9.20
C GLU A 59 -11.83 1.68 -7.80
N PHE A 60 -11.38 0.60 -7.16
CA PHE A 60 -11.72 0.32 -5.77
C PHE A 60 -11.12 1.35 -4.81
N ALA A 61 -9.86 1.75 -5.00
CA ALA A 61 -9.22 2.81 -4.22
C ALA A 61 -9.98 4.14 -4.34
N HIS A 62 -10.43 4.48 -5.55
CA HIS A 62 -11.26 5.67 -5.80
C HIS A 62 -12.59 5.60 -5.04
N SER A 63 -13.25 4.44 -5.04
CA SER A 63 -14.50 4.22 -4.28
C SER A 63 -14.29 4.39 -2.76
N VAL A 64 -13.15 3.92 -2.23
CA VAL A 64 -12.77 4.11 -0.82
C VAL A 64 -12.54 5.59 -0.49
N CYS A 65 -11.93 6.35 -1.41
CA CYS A 65 -11.74 7.80 -1.27
C CYS A 65 -13.08 8.54 -1.21
N GLU A 66 -13.98 8.29 -2.17
CA GLU A 66 -15.31 8.92 -2.22
C GLU A 66 -16.11 8.67 -0.93
N TRP A 67 -16.17 7.41 -0.47
CA TRP A 67 -16.84 7.06 0.78
C TRP A 67 -16.24 7.77 1.99
N SER A 68 -14.91 7.82 2.06
CA SER A 68 -14.21 8.46 3.18
C SER A 68 -14.39 9.98 3.18
N MET A 69 -14.45 10.60 2.00
CA MET A 69 -14.74 12.03 1.84
C MET A 69 -16.16 12.38 2.29
N ALA A 70 -17.15 11.55 1.95
CA ALA A 70 -18.51 11.70 2.46
C ALA A 70 -18.54 11.61 4.00
N CYS A 71 -17.80 10.66 4.60
CA CYS A 71 -17.67 10.53 6.04
C CYS A 71 -16.99 11.75 6.70
N ILE A 72 -15.96 12.33 6.06
CA ILE A 72 -15.30 13.54 6.55
C ILE A 72 -16.28 14.71 6.56
N LYS A 73 -17.04 14.93 5.49
CA LYS A 73 -18.02 16.03 5.41
C LYS A 73 -19.05 15.95 6.53
N THR A 74 -19.65 14.78 6.74
CA THR A 74 -20.64 14.59 7.81
C THR A 74 -20.05 14.80 9.21
N LYS A 75 -18.79 14.37 9.43
CA LYS A 75 -18.07 14.57 10.69
C LYS A 75 -17.78 16.04 10.99
N VAL A 76 -17.39 16.81 9.98
CA VAL A 76 -17.07 18.25 10.12
C VAL A 76 -18.34 19.08 10.39
N GLU A 77 -19.46 18.72 9.77
CA GLU A 77 -20.73 19.43 9.96
C GLU A 77 -21.42 19.09 11.29
N GLY A 78 -21.08 17.95 11.90
CA GLY A 78 -21.79 17.41 13.07
C GLY A 78 -21.33 17.93 14.43
N SER A 79 -20.03 18.16 14.63
CA SER A 79 -19.48 18.62 15.92
C SER A 79 -18.02 19.06 15.80
N ASP A 80 -17.63 20.10 16.55
CA ASP A 80 -16.23 20.53 16.68
C ASP A 80 -15.33 19.43 17.30
N ASP A 81 -15.90 18.58 18.16
CA ASP A 81 -15.18 17.44 18.76
C ASP A 81 -14.82 16.37 17.72
N ASP A 82 -15.55 16.32 16.61
CA ASP A 82 -15.34 15.37 15.51
C ASP A 82 -14.36 15.87 14.44
N ILE A 83 -13.98 17.16 14.46
CA ILE A 83 -13.04 17.77 13.52
C ILE A 83 -11.69 17.06 13.55
N HIS A 84 -11.18 16.72 14.74
CA HIS A 84 -9.90 16.01 14.83
C HIS A 84 -9.94 14.62 14.17
N THR A 85 -11.08 13.93 14.28
CA THR A 85 -11.30 12.63 13.62
C THR A 85 -11.37 12.80 12.11
N ALA A 86 -12.08 13.82 11.63
CA ALA A 86 -12.17 14.16 10.21
C ALA A 86 -10.81 14.50 9.60
N LEU A 87 -10.03 15.36 10.26
CA LEU A 87 -8.67 15.71 9.84
C LEU A 87 -7.72 14.51 9.87
N SER A 88 -7.86 13.62 10.86
CA SER A 88 -7.08 12.38 10.94
C SER A 88 -7.38 11.42 9.79
N LEU A 89 -8.65 11.34 9.38
CA LEU A 89 -9.08 10.54 8.23
C LEU A 89 -8.59 11.17 6.93
N MET A 90 -8.74 12.49 6.74
CA MET A 90 -8.24 13.23 5.58
C MET A 90 -6.73 13.04 5.40
N LYS A 91 -5.95 13.20 6.47
CA LYS A 91 -4.50 12.96 6.45
C LYS A 91 -4.15 11.53 6.03
N SER A 92 -4.99 10.57 6.40
CA SER A 92 -4.78 9.16 6.07
C SER A 92 -5.11 8.86 4.60
N LEU A 93 -6.13 9.52 4.04
CA LEU A 93 -6.44 9.48 2.60
C LEU A 93 -5.27 9.99 1.77
N LEU A 94 -4.84 11.23 2.03
CA LEU A 94 -3.74 11.86 1.30
C LEU A 94 -2.45 11.03 1.34
N ARG A 95 -2.12 10.45 2.50
CA ARG A 95 -0.94 9.59 2.64
C ARG A 95 -1.12 8.20 2.02
N GLY A 96 -2.35 7.74 1.86
CA GLY A 96 -2.67 6.45 1.25
C GLY A 96 -2.59 6.50 -0.26
N THR A 97 -2.94 7.64 -0.87
CA THR A 97 -2.97 7.85 -2.33
C THR A 97 -1.77 8.62 -2.87
N ALA A 98 -0.78 8.95 -2.03
CA ALA A 98 0.35 9.79 -2.42
C ALA A 98 1.13 9.29 -3.65
N CYS A 99 1.12 7.98 -3.92
CA CYS A 99 1.77 7.40 -5.11
C CYS A 99 1.10 7.80 -6.44
N LEU A 100 -0.16 8.24 -6.42
CA LEU A 100 -0.90 8.69 -7.60
C LEU A 100 -0.63 10.15 -7.97
N TYR A 101 -0.13 10.95 -7.03
CA TYR A 101 0.07 12.39 -7.18
C TYR A 101 1.56 12.70 -7.03
N PRO A 102 2.36 12.61 -8.12
CA PRO A 102 3.77 12.97 -8.07
C PRO A 102 3.92 14.45 -7.67
N ASP A 103 5.02 14.78 -6.98
CA ASP A 103 5.32 16.15 -6.58
C ASP A 103 5.53 17.01 -7.84
N GLU A 104 4.65 17.99 -8.07
CA GLU A 104 4.69 18.88 -9.24
C GLU A 104 6.03 19.63 -9.36
N ARG A 105 6.80 19.75 -8.27
CA ARG A 105 8.14 20.36 -8.29
C ARG A 105 9.18 19.55 -9.06
N GLN A 106 8.93 18.27 -9.32
CA GLN A 106 9.85 17.39 -10.07
C GLN A 106 9.53 17.33 -11.58
N GLY A 107 8.45 17.97 -12.05
CA GLY A 107 8.03 17.94 -13.46
C GLY A 107 8.65 19.01 -14.36
N GLY A 108 9.65 19.77 -13.89
CA GLY A 108 10.23 20.93 -14.59
C GLY A 108 11.45 20.63 -15.48
N GLU A 109 11.84 19.37 -15.66
CA GLU A 109 12.95 18.98 -16.53
C GLU A 109 12.45 17.99 -17.59
N GLY A 110 12.10 18.52 -18.76
CA GLY A 110 11.67 17.75 -19.94
C GLY A 110 11.53 18.61 -21.17
#